data_AF-A0A0M3JQG2-F1
#
_entry.id   AF-A0A0M3JQG2-F1
#
_cell.length_a   1.000
_cell.length_b   1.000
_cell.length_c   1.000
_cell.angle_alpha   90.00
_cell.angle_beta   90.00
_cell.angle_gamma   90.00
#
_symmetry.space_group_name_H-M   'P 1'
#
loop_
_entity.id
_entity.type
_entity.pdbx_description
1 polymer ?
#
loop_
_entity_poly.entity_id
_entity_poly.type
_entity_poly.pdbx_seq_one_letter_code
_entity_poly.pdbx_strand_id
1 'polypeptide(L)'
;MGSLVVEMSVAQQRVQRLDCSSAPVVISELIESADYLTNARFILVVEKDATFQKLIQEGFLLKFAPAIIVTVVFQRSFDHFNTLSDTL
;
A
#
# COMPACT_ATOMS: atom_id res chain seq x y z
N MET A 1 4.26 -6.07 15.02
CA MET A 1 4.05 -6.14 13.56
C MET A 1 4.90 -5.05 12.92
N GLY A 2 5.55 -5.30 11.78
CA GLY A 2 6.25 -4.22 11.08
C GLY A 2 5.22 -3.20 10.59
N SER A 3 5.43 -1.92 10.89
CA SER A 3 4.58 -0.84 10.35
C SER A 3 5.41 -0.04 9.35
N LEU A 4 4.80 0.22 8.20
CA LEU A 4 5.22 1.27 7.28
C LEU A 4 4.26 2.42 7.53
N VAL A 5 4.81 3.54 7.99
CA VAL A 5 4.07 4.79 8.12
C VAL A 5 4.54 5.70 7.00
N VAL A 6 3.61 6.10 6.15
CA VAL A 6 3.85 7.10 5.12
C VAL A 6 3.41 8.45 5.67
N GLU A 7 4.34 9.41 5.77
CA GLU A 7 4.03 10.79 6.15
C GLU A 7 4.01 11.65 4.89
N MET A 8 2.84 12.22 4.60
CA MET A 8 2.67 13.16 3.49
C MET A 8 2.53 14.56 3.99
N SER A 9 3.48 15.41 3.59
CA SER A 9 3.36 16.85 3.74
C SER A 9 2.55 17.41 2.58
N VAL A 10 1.24 17.56 2.77
CA VAL A 10 0.41 18.29 1.80
C VAL A 10 0.77 19.78 1.87
N ALA A 11 0.80 20.47 0.73
CA ALA A 11 1.17 21.90 0.56
C ALA A 11 0.43 22.92 1.46
N GLN A 12 -0.49 22.46 2.31
CA GLN A 12 -1.23 23.22 3.31
C GLN A 12 -0.84 22.90 4.77
N GLN A 13 0.37 22.38 5.02
CA GLN A 13 0.89 22.15 6.38
C GLN A 13 0.11 21.08 7.18
N ARG A 14 -0.63 20.21 6.47
CA ARG A 14 -1.31 19.05 7.05
C ARG A 14 -0.49 17.81 6.75
N VAL A 15 0.13 17.24 7.79
CA VAL A 15 0.79 15.95 7.71
C VAL A 15 -0.29 14.88 7.72
N GLN A 16 -0.49 14.19 6.60
CA GLN A 16 -1.32 12.99 6.56
C GLN A 16 -0.44 11.79 6.88
N ARG A 17 -0.72 11.11 8.00
CA ARG A 17 -0.07 9.86 8.40
C ARG A 17 -0.91 8.70 7.92
N LEU A 18 -0.35 7.89 7.05
CA LEU A 18 -0.98 6.66 6.57
C LEU A 18 -0.24 5.46 7.15
N ASP A 19 -0.92 4.70 8.00
CA ASP A 19 -0.38 3.45 8.55
C ASP A 19 -0.75 2.28 7.63
N CYS A 20 0.25 1.72 6.96
CA CYS A 20 0.10 0.60 6.02
C CYS A 20 0.14 -0.76 6.73
N SER A 21 0.08 -0.83 8.06
CA SER A 21 0.15 -2.09 8.81
C SER A 21 -1.18 -2.85 8.88
N SER A 22 -2.31 -2.17 8.70
CA SER A 22 -3.65 -2.73 8.88
C SER A 22 -4.30 -3.21 7.58
N ALA A 23 -3.98 -2.56 6.45
CA ALA A 23 -4.53 -2.88 5.14
C ALA A 23 -3.53 -2.56 4.02
N PRO A 24 -3.59 -3.29 2.89
CA PRO A 24 -2.86 -2.92 1.68
C PRO A 24 -3.28 -1.52 1.22
N VAL A 25 -2.29 -0.69 0.89
CA VAL A 25 -2.49 0.66 0.37
C VAL A 25 -2.06 0.70 -1.08
N VAL A 26 -2.92 1.23 -1.95
CA VAL A 26 -2.53 1.57 -3.32
C VAL A 26 -1.85 2.93 -3.29
N ILE A 27 -0.60 2.97 -3.75
CA ILE A 27 0.17 4.20 -3.83
C ILE A 27 0.13 4.69 -5.27
N SER A 28 -0.91 5.46 -5.63
CA SER A 28 -1.02 6.15 -6.93
C SER A 28 -0.57 7.60 -6.77
N GLU A 29 0.28 8.11 -7.69
CA GLU A 29 0.79 9.50 -7.82
C GLU A 29 1.34 10.20 -6.55
N LEU A 30 1.37 9.52 -5.42
CA LEU A 30 1.57 10.09 -4.10
C LEU A 30 3.06 10.44 -3.80
N ILE A 31 4.01 10.28 -4.73
CA ILE A 31 5.43 10.10 -4.36
C ILE A 31 6.44 10.90 -5.18
N GLU A 32 6.35 12.23 -5.19
CA GLU A 32 7.59 13.02 -5.29
C GLU A 32 7.99 13.65 -3.96
N SER A 33 7.04 13.86 -3.04
CA SER A 33 7.25 14.67 -1.83
C SER A 33 6.74 14.02 -0.54
N ALA A 34 6.88 12.70 -0.40
CA ALA A 34 6.47 11.96 0.81
C ALA A 34 7.68 11.38 1.54
N ASP A 35 7.64 11.43 2.87
CA ASP A 35 8.64 10.81 3.73
C ASP A 35 8.18 9.40 4.13
N TYR A 36 9.07 8.42 3.95
CA TYR A 36 8.82 7.02 4.25
C TYR A 36 9.54 6.61 5.53
N LEU A 37 8.76 6.22 6.54
CA LEU A 37 9.26 5.73 7.82
C LEU A 37 8.89 4.26 8.00
N THR A 38 9.91 3.40 8.13
CA THR A 38 9.68 1.97 8.35
C THR A 38 10.71 1.33 9.26
N ASN A 39 10.24 0.34 10.03
CA ASN A 39 11.07 -0.56 10.84
C ASN A 39 11.21 -1.95 10.19
N ALA A 40 10.89 -2.08 8.90
CA ALA A 40 10.98 -3.35 8.19
C ALA A 40 12.44 -3.80 8.00
N ARG A 41 12.68 -5.10 8.18
CA ARG A 41 14.01 -5.72 7.97
C ARG A 41 14.28 -6.05 6.51
N PHE A 42 13.22 -6.26 5.74
CA PHE A 42 13.31 -6.57 4.32
C PHE A 42 12.00 -6.19 3.61
N ILE A 43 12.10 -6.06 2.30
CA ILE A 43 10.99 -5.82 1.39
C ILE A 43 10.85 -7.05 0.49
N LEU A 44 9.64 -7.60 0.42
CA LEU A 44 9.29 -8.68 -0.49
C LEU A 44 8.51 -8.10 -1.66
N VAL A 45 9.09 -8.16 -2.85
CA VAL A 45 8.43 -7.75 -4.10
C VAL A 45 7.76 -8.97 -4.71
N VAL A 46 6.46 -8.87 -4.96
CA VAL A 46 5.63 -9.93 -5.54
C VAL A 46 5.09 -9.45 -6.87
N GLU A 47 5.35 -10.20 -7.94
CA GLU A 47 4.95 -9.80 -9.30
C GLU A 47 3.45 -9.97 -9.55
N LYS A 48 2.85 -11.02 -8.98
CA LYS A 48 1.47 -11.40 -9.25
C LYS A 48 0.56 -11.06 -8.07
N ASP A 49 -0.52 -10.33 -8.34
CA ASP A 49 -1.51 -9.94 -7.33
C ASP A 49 -2.11 -11.16 -6.60
N ALA A 50 -2.40 -12.26 -7.31
CA ALA A 50 -2.91 -13.49 -6.69
C ALA A 50 -1.94 -14.08 -5.63
N THR A 51 -0.63 -14.01 -5.88
CA THR A 51 0.38 -14.46 -4.92
C THR A 51 0.48 -13.49 -3.74
N PHE A 52 0.39 -12.19 -3.99
CA PHE A 52 0.36 -11.16 -2.96
C PHE A 52 -0.81 -11.37 -1.99
N GLN A 53 -2.03 -11.52 -2.52
CA GLN A 53 -3.24 -11.79 -1.73
C GLN A 53 -3.12 -13.09 -0.92
N LYS A 54 -2.57 -14.14 -1.52
CA LYS A 54 -2.36 -15.42 -0.83
C LYS A 54 -1.39 -15.29 0.35
N LEU A 55 -0.27 -14.57 0.19
CA LEU A 55 0.70 -14.35 1.27
C LEU A 55 0.10 -13.57 2.44
N ILE A 56 -0.79 -12.61 2.17
CA ILE A 56 -1.53 -11.87 3.19
C ILE A 56 -2.47 -12.83 3.93
N GLN A 57 -3.27 -13.61 3.22
CA GLN A 57 -4.22 -14.57 3.82
C GLN A 57 -3.52 -15.63 4.67
N GLU A 58 -2.34 -16.11 4.25
CA GLU A 58 -1.54 -17.09 5.00
C GLU A 58 -0.79 -16.48 6.20
N GLY A 59 -0.92 -15.17 6.43
CA GLY A 59 -0.33 -14.47 7.56
C GLY A 59 1.19 -14.38 7.47
N PHE A 60 1.76 -14.19 6.27
CA PHE A 60 3.21 -14.07 6.09
C PHE A 60 3.84 -13.03 7.04
N LEU A 61 3.20 -11.86 7.18
CA LEU A 61 3.66 -10.79 8.07
C LEU A 61 3.59 -11.14 9.56
N LEU A 62 2.80 -12.15 9.96
CA LEU A 62 2.79 -12.64 11.34
C LEU A 62 4.01 -13.52 11.63
N LYS A 63 4.49 -14.24 10.62
CA LYS A 63 5.62 -15.19 10.74
C LYS A 63 6.98 -14.54 10.49
N PHE A 64 7.03 -13.58 9.56
CA PHE A 64 8.28 -12.99 9.07
C PHE A 64 8.38 -11.48 9.30
N ALA A 65 7.66 -10.94 10.29
CA ALA A 65 7.79 -9.55 10.67
C ALA A 65 9.16 -9.19 11.28
N PRO A 66 9.56 -7.91 11.22
CA PRO A 66 8.91 -6.82 10.47
C PRO A 66 9.33 -6.83 9.00
N ALA A 67 8.36 -6.80 8.08
CA ALA A 67 8.58 -6.85 6.64
C ALA A 67 7.54 -6.00 5.89
N ILE A 68 7.87 -5.55 4.69
CA ILE A 68 6.93 -4.92 3.75
C ILE A 68 6.72 -5.87 2.57
N ILE A 69 5.48 -6.04 2.15
CA ILE A 69 5.16 -6.75 0.90
C ILE A 69 4.65 -5.72 -0.09
N VAL A 70 5.21 -5.70 -1.30
CA VAL A 70 4.80 -4.81 -2.39
C VAL A 70 4.40 -5.65 -3.59
N THR A 71 3.32 -5.27 -4.25
CA THR A 71 2.94 -5.83 -5.55
C THR A 71 2.75 -4.71 -6.56
N VAL A 72 3.07 -5.00 -7.82
CA VAL A 72 2.73 -4.11 -8.93
C VAL A 72 1.28 -4.36 -9.30
N VAL A 73 0.41 -3.39 -9.05
CA VAL A 73 -0.96 -3.43 -9.56
C VAL A 73 -0.94 -2.80 -10.94
N PHE A 74 -1.21 -3.59 -11.98
CA PHE A 74 -1.43 -3.03 -13.30
C PHE A 74 -2.84 -2.42 -13.32
N GLN A 75 -2.91 -1.12 -13.04
CA GLN A 75 -4.15 -0.35 -13.05
C GLN A 75 -4.57 -0.14 -14.53
N ARG A 76 -5.10 -1.20 -15.19
CA ARG A 76 -5.77 -1.08 -16.50
C ARG A 76 -7.04 -0.26 -16.31
N SER A 77 -6.94 1.06 -16.35
CA SER A 77 -8.02 2.01 -16.70
C SER A 77 -9.44 1.72 -16.15
N PHE A 78 -9.56 1.13 -14.95
CA PHE A 78 -10.86 0.71 -14.39
C PHE A 78 -11.53 1.81 -13.54
N ASP A 79 -10.83 2.93 -13.30
CA ASP A 79 -11.36 4.07 -12.54
C ASP A 79 -12.40 4.90 -13.33
N HIS A 80 -12.66 4.59 -14.61
CA HIS A 80 -13.73 5.26 -15.37
C HIS A 80 -15.06 4.50 -15.43
N PHE A 81 -15.14 3.26 -14.90
CA PHE A 81 -16.38 2.46 -14.97
C PHE A 81 -17.18 2.42 -13.65
N ASN A 82 -16.53 2.55 -12.49
CA ASN A 82 -17.23 2.45 -11.21
C ASN A 82 -17.93 3.77 -10.77
N THR A 83 -17.64 4.91 -11.39
CA THR A 83 -18.36 6.16 -11.08
C THR A 83 -19.69 6.28 -11.84
N LEU A 84 -19.93 5.45 -12.86
CA LEU A 84 -21.17 5.47 -13.64
C LEU A 84 -22.21 4.44 -13.15
N SER A 85 -21.83 3.47 -12.30
CA SER A 85 -22.76 2.49 -11.73
C SER A 85 -23.48 2.96 -10.47
N ASP A 86 -23.01 4.04 -9.81
CA ASP A 86 -23.64 4.60 -8.60
C ASP A 86 -24.60 5.76 -8.91
N THR A 87 -24.91 6.03 -10.19
CA THR A 87 -25.83 7.11 -10.61
C THR A 87 -27.00 6.67 -11.49
N LEU A 88 -27.36 5.39 -11.51
CA LEU A 88 -28.58 4.90 -12.19
C LEU A 88 -29.45 4.06 -11.25
#